data_AF-A0A352Y5W3-F1
#
_entry.id   AF-A0A352Y5W3-F1
#
_cell.length_a   1.000
_cell.length_b   1.000
_cell.length_c   1.000
_cell.angle_alpha   90.00
_cell.angle_beta   90.00
_cell.angle_gamma   90.00
#
_symmetry.space_group_name_H-M   'P 1'
#
loop_
_entity.id
_entity.type
_entity.pdbx_description
1 polymer ?
#
loop_
_entity_poly.entity_id
_entity_poly.type
_entity_poly.pdbx_seq_one_letter_code
_entity_poly.pdbx_strand_id
1 'polypeptide(L)'
;MFKRTITPTRTPNRLSYLWLAMAAALYLFTGGQWAIPLAAWLAPLFLLRFVRTQRPLPGLLLAWLVRFAVAAIFVLQGTQFPPGTSPGIGYYALVLFFSLVLVLPYLADRLITPRLQGFVATLVFPLAFTMIEYLISFGPSGTLNSIAYTQYGDLPFLQLVSVTGIWGITFLITWFAAVVNWAWEQHFAWPQVRGGGLLYAAILAVVLLGGSARLVLFSPQATLVRVAGLSASQ
;
A
#
# COMPACT_ATOMS: atom_id res chain seq x y z
N MET A 1 -6.23 29.38 -34.49
CA MET A 1 -7.18 29.40 -33.35
C MET A 1 -6.62 28.54 -32.22
N PHE A 2 -5.84 29.13 -31.31
CA PHE A 2 -5.25 28.40 -30.17
C PHE A 2 -6.35 28.17 -29.12
N LYS A 3 -6.76 26.91 -28.90
CA LYS A 3 -7.56 26.53 -27.72
C LYS A 3 -6.67 26.74 -26.50
N ARG A 4 -6.89 27.84 -25.76
CA ARG A 4 -6.40 27.98 -24.39
C ARG A 4 -7.00 26.83 -23.59
N THR A 5 -6.17 25.86 -23.23
CA THR A 5 -6.50 24.86 -22.22
C THR A 5 -6.63 25.64 -20.90
N ILE A 6 -7.85 26.02 -20.55
CA ILE A 6 -8.15 26.57 -19.24
C ILE A 6 -7.89 25.42 -18.27
N THR A 7 -6.74 25.43 -17.61
CA THR A 7 -6.48 24.53 -16.48
C THR A 7 -7.51 24.91 -15.41
N PRO A 8 -8.50 24.06 -15.10
CA PRO A 8 -9.45 24.41 -14.05
C PRO A 8 -8.64 24.57 -12.77
N THR A 9 -8.68 25.77 -12.19
CA THR A 9 -8.17 26.05 -10.86
C THR A 9 -9.03 25.26 -9.88
N ARG A 10 -8.68 23.98 -9.68
CA ARG A 10 -9.29 23.14 -8.63
C ARG A 10 -9.06 23.87 -7.31
N THR A 11 -10.14 24.42 -6.76
CA THR A 11 -10.15 24.94 -5.40
C THR A 11 -9.73 23.82 -4.45
N PRO A 12 -8.78 24.04 -3.53
CA PRO A 12 -8.40 23.05 -2.55
C PRO A 12 -9.65 22.72 -1.73
N ASN A 13 -10.17 21.50 -1.89
CA ASN A 13 -11.31 21.07 -1.09
C ASN A 13 -10.83 20.99 0.37
N ARG A 14 -11.45 21.74 1.30
CA ARG A 14 -11.05 21.74 2.72
C ARG A 14 -11.05 20.34 3.33
N LEU A 15 -11.92 19.45 2.83
CA LEU A 15 -11.98 18.03 3.21
C LEU A 15 -10.70 17.23 2.82
N SER A 16 -9.86 17.76 1.93
CA SER A 16 -8.64 17.06 1.50
C SER A 16 -7.67 16.87 2.65
N TYR A 17 -7.50 17.86 3.52
CA TYR A 17 -6.62 17.75 4.67
C TYR A 17 -7.13 16.75 5.70
N LEU A 18 -8.45 16.52 5.75
CA LEU A 18 -9.01 15.43 6.55
C LEU A 18 -8.58 14.06 6.00
N TRP A 19 -8.55 13.87 4.67
CA TRP A 19 -7.98 12.65 4.08
C TRP A 19 -6.50 12.48 4.38
N LEU A 20 -5.72 13.56 4.37
CA LEU A 20 -4.31 13.51 4.78
C LEU A 20 -4.16 13.09 6.24
N ALA A 21 -4.96 13.67 7.14
CA ALA A 21 -4.94 13.35 8.57
C ALA A 21 -5.36 11.88 8.81
N MET A 22 -6.40 11.40 8.11
CA MET A 22 -6.81 10.00 8.17
C MET A 22 -5.72 9.07 7.65
N ALA A 23 -5.08 9.40 6.52
CA ALA A 23 -3.95 8.64 6.01
C ALA A 23 -2.80 8.58 7.02
N ALA A 24 -2.41 9.73 7.60
CA ALA A 24 -1.37 9.80 8.62
C ALA A 24 -1.69 8.93 9.83
N ALA A 25 -2.91 9.04 10.37
CA ALA A 25 -3.36 8.24 11.50
C ALA A 25 -3.34 6.75 11.19
N LEU A 26 -3.86 6.33 10.03
CA LEU A 26 -3.90 4.93 9.62
C LEU A 26 -2.51 4.35 9.37
N TYR A 27 -1.58 5.12 8.79
CA TYR A 27 -0.20 4.67 8.58
C TYR A 27 0.54 4.35 9.88
N LEU A 28 0.16 4.93 11.02
CA LEU A 28 0.73 4.56 12.33
C LEU A 28 0.37 3.11 12.73
N PHE A 29 -0.69 2.54 12.14
CA PHE A 29 -1.15 1.18 12.40
C PHE A 29 -0.79 0.20 11.28
N THR A 30 0.10 0.56 10.35
CA THR A 30 0.57 -0.36 9.30
C THR A 30 1.83 -1.13 9.66
N GLY A 31 2.32 -1.01 10.91
CA GLY A 31 3.54 -1.65 11.36
C GLY A 31 3.64 -1.72 12.88
N GLY A 32 4.68 -2.41 13.37
CA GLY A 32 4.92 -2.59 14.80
C GLY A 32 3.91 -3.51 15.49
N GLN A 33 3.94 -3.51 16.83
CA GLN A 33 3.11 -4.38 17.68
C GLN A 33 1.60 -4.09 17.59
N TRP A 34 1.22 -2.89 17.14
CA TRP A 34 -0.18 -2.45 17.02
C TRP A 34 -0.69 -2.48 15.58
N ALA A 35 -0.06 -3.29 14.71
CA ALA A 35 -0.44 -3.38 13.31
C ALA A 35 -1.89 -3.86 13.15
N ILE A 36 -2.70 -3.07 12.46
CA ILE A 36 -4.08 -3.39 12.10
C ILE A 36 -4.09 -3.69 10.60
N PRO A 37 -4.40 -4.93 10.17
CA PRO A 37 -4.36 -5.30 8.76
C PRO A 37 -5.17 -4.35 7.88
N LEU A 38 -6.38 -3.97 8.30
CA LEU A 38 -7.27 -3.07 7.55
C LEU A 38 -6.68 -1.65 7.37
N ALA A 39 -5.85 -1.17 8.29
CA ALA A 39 -5.21 0.14 8.15
C ALA A 39 -4.31 0.19 6.90
N ALA A 40 -3.67 -0.94 6.55
CA ALA A 40 -2.84 -1.07 5.35
C ALA A 40 -3.65 -0.94 4.05
N TRP A 41 -4.94 -1.28 4.08
CA TRP A 41 -5.83 -1.11 2.93
C TRP A 41 -6.32 0.34 2.81
N LEU A 42 -6.65 0.96 3.93
CA LEU A 42 -7.28 2.29 3.97
C LEU A 42 -6.27 3.45 3.90
N ALA A 43 -5.08 3.30 4.48
CA ALA A 43 -4.04 4.34 4.46
C ALA A 43 -3.65 4.78 3.03
N PRO A 44 -3.34 3.87 2.08
CA PRO A 44 -3.04 4.27 0.70
C PRO A 44 -4.26 4.87 -0.02
N LEU A 45 -5.48 4.42 0.29
CA LEU A 45 -6.72 5.00 -0.27
C LEU A 45 -6.85 6.49 0.08
N PHE A 46 -6.74 6.83 1.36
CA PHE A 46 -6.89 8.23 1.79
C PHE A 46 -5.74 9.11 1.32
N LEU A 47 -4.51 8.58 1.28
CA LEU A 47 -3.38 9.33 0.73
C LEU A 47 -3.53 9.57 -0.77
N LEU A 48 -4.03 8.57 -1.51
CA LEU A 48 -4.32 8.69 -2.95
C LEU A 48 -5.40 9.74 -3.20
N ARG A 49 -6.48 9.72 -2.40
CA ARG A 49 -7.54 10.71 -2.46
C ARG A 49 -7.03 12.13 -2.19
N PHE A 50 -6.18 12.29 -1.18
CA PHE A 50 -5.53 13.57 -0.88
C PHE A 50 -4.69 14.06 -2.06
N VAL A 51 -3.78 13.22 -2.56
CA VAL A 51 -2.91 13.58 -3.68
C VAL A 51 -3.73 14.01 -4.88
N ARG A 52 -4.80 13.32 -5.27
CA ARG A 52 -5.62 13.69 -6.45
C ARG A 52 -6.46 14.96 -6.28
N THR A 53 -6.77 15.35 -5.05
CA THR A 53 -7.58 16.54 -4.75
C THR A 53 -6.78 17.82 -4.52
N GLN A 54 -5.44 17.72 -4.46
CA GLN A 54 -4.53 18.84 -4.23
C GLN A 54 -3.81 19.34 -5.50
N ARG A 55 -3.18 20.51 -5.39
CA ARG A 55 -2.17 20.97 -6.37
C ARG A 55 -1.00 19.98 -6.42
N PRO A 56 -0.38 19.74 -7.59
CA PRO A 56 0.55 18.64 -7.79
C PRO A 56 1.75 18.68 -6.84
N LEU A 57 2.52 19.77 -6.87
CA LEU A 57 3.74 19.87 -6.08
C LEU A 57 3.45 19.94 -4.56
N PRO A 58 2.56 20.81 -4.03
CA PRO A 58 2.28 20.84 -2.60
C PRO A 58 1.64 19.55 -2.07
N GLY A 59 0.75 18.92 -2.85
CA GLY A 59 0.10 17.67 -2.45
C GLY A 59 1.09 16.50 -2.35
N LEU A 60 2.00 16.38 -3.32
CA LEU A 60 3.04 15.34 -3.27
C LEU A 60 4.07 15.61 -2.16
N LEU A 61 4.46 16.87 -1.94
CA LEU A 61 5.34 17.24 -0.83
C LEU A 61 4.72 16.90 0.53
N LEU A 62 3.45 17.23 0.74
CA LEU A 62 2.75 16.88 1.99
C LEU A 62 2.59 15.36 2.16
N ALA A 63 2.30 14.62 1.08
CA ALA A 63 2.24 13.17 1.13
C ALA A 63 3.60 12.55 1.51
N TRP A 64 4.69 13.07 0.95
CA TRP A 64 6.06 12.68 1.30
C TRP A 64 6.39 12.97 2.75
N LEU A 65 6.13 14.19 3.22
CA LEU A 65 6.39 14.57 4.61
C LEU A 65 5.60 13.73 5.61
N VAL A 66 4.34 13.38 5.31
CA VAL A 66 3.55 12.47 6.16
C VAL A 66 4.14 11.06 6.17
N ARG A 67 4.51 10.51 5.01
CA ARG A 67 5.16 9.19 4.96
C ARG A 67 6.49 9.18 5.70
N PHE A 68 7.29 10.24 5.54
CA PHE A 68 8.55 10.41 6.27
C PHE A 68 8.31 10.48 7.78
N ALA A 69 7.37 11.31 8.23
CA ALA A 69 7.06 11.47 9.65
C ALA A 69 6.61 10.15 10.29
N VAL A 70 5.73 9.40 9.62
CA VAL A 70 5.31 8.08 10.12
C VAL A 70 6.49 7.10 10.17
N ALA A 71 7.31 7.04 9.12
CA ALA A 71 8.48 6.17 9.13
C ALA A 71 9.48 6.56 10.24
N ALA A 72 9.71 7.85 10.47
CA ALA A 72 10.56 8.34 11.55
C ALA A 72 10.01 7.97 12.94
N ILE A 73 8.68 7.93 13.12
CA ILE A 73 8.08 7.43 14.37
C ILE A 73 8.41 5.95 14.59
N PHE A 74 8.31 5.11 13.56
CA PHE A 74 8.69 3.69 13.68
C PHE A 74 10.17 3.48 14.01
N VAL A 75 11.04 4.36 13.51
CA VAL A 75 12.46 4.41 13.90
C VAL A 75 12.64 4.73 15.36
N LEU A 76 11.97 5.78 15.85
CA LEU A 76 12.04 6.21 17.25
C LEU A 76 11.50 5.15 18.20
N GLN A 77 10.52 4.35 17.77
CA GLN A 77 9.99 3.23 18.55
C GLN A 77 10.91 1.99 18.54
N GLY A 78 12.00 2.00 17.78
CA GLY A 78 12.92 0.85 17.67
C GLY A 78 12.35 -0.34 16.90
N THR A 79 11.17 -0.20 16.29
CA THR A 79 10.46 -1.31 15.63
C THR A 79 11.07 -1.74 14.28
N GLN A 80 11.94 -0.90 13.72
CA GLN A 80 12.58 -1.17 12.43
C GLN A 80 13.98 -1.80 12.56
N PHE A 81 14.42 -2.14 13.78
CA PHE A 81 15.81 -2.53 14.04
C PHE A 81 15.96 -3.70 15.00
N PRO A 82 17.10 -4.43 14.91
CA PRO A 82 17.54 -5.30 15.98
C PRO A 82 17.69 -4.53 17.30
N PRO A 83 17.36 -5.16 18.46
CA PRO A 83 17.62 -4.58 19.77
C PRO A 83 19.09 -4.19 19.92
N GLY A 84 19.36 -2.98 20.43
CA GLY A 84 20.72 -2.51 20.74
C GLY A 84 21.40 -1.66 19.65
N THR A 85 20.79 -1.45 18.49
CA THR A 85 21.31 -0.49 17.50
C THR A 85 20.74 0.91 17.72
N SER A 86 21.60 1.92 17.87
CA SER A 86 21.16 3.33 17.90
C SER A 86 21.05 3.89 16.47
N PRO A 87 19.89 4.37 16.03
CA PRO A 87 19.76 4.96 14.70
C PRO A 87 20.46 6.32 14.68
N GLY A 88 21.66 6.35 14.09
CA GLY A 88 22.37 7.60 13.81
C GLY A 88 21.68 8.43 12.72
N ILE A 89 22.16 9.65 12.52
CA ILE A 89 21.57 10.61 11.56
C ILE A 89 21.48 10.08 10.12
N GLY A 90 22.41 9.21 9.72
CA GLY A 90 22.41 8.55 8.42
C GLY A 90 21.17 7.69 8.16
N TYR A 91 20.55 7.14 9.21
CA TYR A 91 19.34 6.35 9.04
C TYR A 91 18.12 7.22 8.74
N TYR A 92 17.98 8.38 9.40
CA TYR A 92 16.91 9.32 9.06
C TYR A 92 17.03 9.83 7.62
N ALA A 93 18.25 10.01 7.12
CA ALA A 93 18.48 10.31 5.70
C ALA A 93 18.01 9.16 4.78
N LEU A 94 18.26 7.90 5.16
CA LEU A 94 17.78 6.73 4.42
C LEU A 94 16.24 6.65 4.42
N VAL A 95 15.59 6.88 5.56
CA VAL A 95 14.12 6.91 5.68
C VAL A 95 13.51 8.07 4.90
N LEU A 96 14.15 9.23 4.91
CA LEU A 96 13.77 10.39 4.10
C LEU A 96 13.81 10.05 2.60
N PHE A 97 14.85 9.32 2.17
CA PHE A 97 14.99 8.84 0.79
C PHE A 97 13.94 7.77 0.44
N PHE A 98 13.77 6.73 1.26
CA PHE A 98 12.77 5.68 0.97
C PHE A 98 11.33 6.22 0.99
N SER A 99 11.03 7.15 1.88
CA SER A 99 9.71 7.79 1.88
C SER A 99 9.45 8.59 0.60
N LEU A 100 10.48 9.18 -0.01
CA LEU A 100 10.38 9.83 -1.32
C LEU A 100 10.10 8.80 -2.42
N VAL A 101 10.83 7.69 -2.43
CA VAL A 101 10.63 6.59 -3.39
C VAL A 101 9.21 6.02 -3.28
N LEU A 102 8.69 5.84 -2.07
CA LEU A 102 7.33 5.33 -1.84
C LEU A 102 6.21 6.35 -2.14
N VAL A 103 6.54 7.60 -2.48
CA VAL A 103 5.58 8.58 -3.05
C VAL A 103 5.50 8.49 -4.58
N LEU A 104 6.50 7.92 -5.25
CA LEU A 104 6.50 7.76 -6.71
C LEU A 104 5.27 7.01 -7.27
N PRO A 105 4.65 6.01 -6.62
CA PRO A 105 3.42 5.41 -7.12
C PRO A 105 2.26 6.41 -7.21
N TYR A 106 2.17 7.35 -6.27
CA TYR A 106 1.17 8.41 -6.26
C TYR A 106 1.43 9.44 -7.36
N LEU A 107 2.70 9.72 -7.65
CA LEU A 107 3.09 10.55 -8.78
C LEU A 107 2.73 9.86 -10.11
N ALA A 108 3.07 8.57 -10.26
CA ALA A 108 2.75 7.79 -11.44
C ALA A 108 1.24 7.75 -11.70
N ASP A 109 0.45 7.43 -10.68
CA ASP A 109 -1.02 7.49 -10.73
C ASP A 109 -1.52 8.85 -11.20
N ARG A 110 -1.03 9.93 -10.58
CA ARG A 110 -1.46 11.29 -10.94
C ARG A 110 -1.13 11.67 -12.39
N LEU A 111 0.00 11.22 -12.93
CA LEU A 111 0.46 11.58 -14.28
C LEU A 111 -0.17 10.73 -15.38
N ILE A 112 -0.39 9.44 -15.11
CA ILE A 112 -0.78 8.46 -16.12
C ILE A 112 -2.30 8.23 -16.12
N THR A 113 -2.95 8.17 -14.96
CA THR A 113 -4.40 7.91 -14.86
C THR A 113 -5.25 8.86 -15.71
N PRO A 114 -5.00 10.18 -15.76
CA PRO A 114 -5.78 11.09 -16.61
C PRO A 114 -5.67 10.80 -18.12
N ARG A 115 -4.69 10.01 -18.54
CA ARG A 115 -4.48 9.61 -19.95
C ARG A 115 -5.19 8.30 -20.30
N LEU A 116 -5.76 7.62 -19.31
CA LEU A 116 -6.49 6.36 -19.45
C LEU A 116 -7.98 6.59 -19.22
N GLN A 117 -8.81 5.72 -19.78
CA GLN A 117 -10.26 5.80 -19.65
C GLN A 117 -10.82 4.62 -18.85
N GLY A 118 -11.88 4.88 -18.09
CA GLY A 118 -12.63 3.85 -17.38
C GLY A 118 -11.82 3.11 -16.31
N PHE A 119 -12.15 1.83 -16.14
CA PHE A 119 -11.63 1.00 -15.04
C PHE A 119 -10.13 0.66 -15.17
N VAL A 120 -9.59 0.65 -16.39
CA VAL A 120 -8.15 0.36 -16.65
C VAL A 120 -7.24 1.33 -15.92
N ALA A 121 -7.68 2.58 -15.72
CA ALA A 121 -6.92 3.59 -14.99
C ALA A 121 -6.64 3.20 -13.53
N THR A 122 -7.42 2.29 -12.93
CA THR A 122 -7.19 1.78 -11.56
C THR A 122 -5.94 0.91 -11.44
N LEU A 123 -5.39 0.41 -12.55
CA LEU A 123 -4.21 -0.46 -12.55
C LEU A 123 -2.89 0.32 -12.42
N VAL A 124 -2.88 1.63 -12.69
CA VAL A 124 -1.65 2.43 -12.67
C VAL A 124 -1.01 2.42 -11.28
N PHE A 125 -1.79 2.78 -10.26
CA PHE A 125 -1.30 2.86 -8.89
C PHE A 125 -0.77 1.52 -8.35
N PRO A 126 -1.51 0.40 -8.39
CA PRO A 126 -1.02 -0.87 -7.88
C PRO A 126 0.17 -1.43 -8.67
N LEU A 127 0.22 -1.24 -10.00
CA LEU A 127 1.39 -1.64 -10.79
C LEU A 127 2.63 -0.84 -10.40
N ALA A 128 2.51 0.49 -10.28
CA ALA A 128 3.63 1.34 -9.88
C ALA A 128 4.10 1.04 -8.46
N PHE A 129 3.17 0.82 -7.52
CA PHE A 129 3.51 0.49 -6.14
C PHE A 129 4.22 -0.87 -6.03
N THR A 130 3.66 -1.89 -6.69
CA THR A 130 4.25 -3.24 -6.71
C THR A 130 5.62 -3.24 -7.39
N MET A 131 5.77 -2.51 -8.51
CA MET A 131 7.06 -2.36 -9.19
C MET A 131 8.11 -1.71 -8.28
N ILE A 132 7.74 -0.68 -7.53
CA ILE A 132 8.66 -0.01 -6.61
C ILE A 132 9.04 -0.92 -5.43
N GLU A 133 8.09 -1.61 -4.79
CA GLU A 133 8.44 -2.57 -3.74
C GLU A 133 9.33 -3.70 -4.28
N TYR A 134 9.04 -4.20 -5.49
CA TYR A 134 9.86 -5.21 -6.15
C TYR A 134 11.29 -4.72 -6.38
N LEU A 135 11.48 -3.50 -6.90
CA LEU A 135 12.81 -2.92 -7.13
C LEU A 135 13.56 -2.67 -5.81
N ILE A 136 12.87 -2.21 -4.76
CA ILE A 136 13.46 -2.04 -3.42
C ILE A 136 13.97 -3.39 -2.88
N SER A 137 13.32 -4.50 -3.23
CA SER A 137 13.67 -5.83 -2.70
C SER A 137 15.00 -6.41 -3.17
N PHE A 138 15.61 -5.84 -4.21
CA PHE A 138 16.99 -6.15 -4.58
C PHE A 138 18.03 -5.49 -3.66
N GLY A 139 17.60 -4.54 -2.82
CA GLY A 139 18.44 -3.90 -1.82
C GLY A 139 18.70 -4.80 -0.60
N PRO A 140 19.61 -4.37 0.29
CA PRO A 140 20.01 -5.15 1.47
C PRO A 140 18.87 -5.41 2.45
N SER A 141 17.81 -4.60 2.40
CA SER A 141 16.62 -4.76 3.23
C SER A 141 15.63 -5.80 2.71
N GLY A 142 15.81 -6.34 1.49
CA GLY A 142 14.85 -7.26 0.89
C GLY A 142 13.43 -6.69 0.90
N THR A 143 12.46 -7.49 1.35
CA THR A 143 11.04 -7.08 1.42
C THR A 143 10.67 -6.39 2.74
N LEU A 144 11.62 -6.03 3.59
CA LEU A 144 11.37 -5.45 4.92
C LEU A 144 10.50 -4.19 4.79
N ASN A 145 9.46 -4.10 5.64
CA ASN A 145 8.38 -3.09 5.57
C ASN A 145 7.42 -3.20 4.37
N SER A 146 7.43 -4.29 3.60
CA SER A 146 6.40 -4.50 2.57
C SER A 146 5.01 -4.48 3.21
N ILE A 147 4.08 -3.79 2.55
CA ILE A 147 2.71 -3.66 3.03
C ILE A 147 2.02 -5.02 3.19
N ALA A 148 2.47 -6.04 2.45
CA ALA A 148 1.92 -7.38 2.53
C ALA A 148 2.14 -8.06 3.90
N TYR A 149 3.20 -7.71 4.63
CA TYR A 149 3.43 -8.26 5.98
C TYR A 149 2.35 -7.88 6.98
N THR A 150 1.59 -6.80 6.73
CA THR A 150 0.44 -6.43 7.56
C THR A 150 -0.67 -7.49 7.55
N GLN A 151 -0.65 -8.40 6.58
CA GLN A 151 -1.65 -9.47 6.42
C GLN A 151 -1.17 -10.81 6.98
N TYR A 152 -0.10 -10.84 7.79
CA TYR A 152 0.49 -12.10 8.29
C TYR A 152 -0.51 -13.00 9.05
N GLY A 153 -1.55 -12.44 9.65
CA GLY A 153 -2.60 -13.17 10.37
C GLY A 153 -3.72 -13.69 9.47
N ASP A 154 -3.83 -13.24 8.22
CA ASP A 154 -4.86 -13.67 7.27
C ASP A 154 -4.35 -14.87 6.46
N LEU A 155 -4.45 -16.06 7.05
CA LEU A 155 -3.95 -17.30 6.44
C LEU A 155 -4.55 -17.59 5.06
N PRO A 156 -5.86 -17.43 4.81
CA PRO A 156 -6.43 -17.55 3.47
C PRO A 156 -5.77 -16.60 2.47
N PHE A 157 -5.64 -15.31 2.80
CA PHE A 157 -5.07 -14.34 1.89
C PHE A 157 -3.57 -14.61 1.61
N LEU A 158 -2.83 -15.04 2.63
CA LEU A 158 -1.42 -15.43 2.51
C LEU A 158 -1.18 -16.58 1.54
N GLN A 159 -2.18 -17.43 1.24
CA GLN A 159 -1.98 -18.52 0.27
C GLN A 159 -1.61 -17.99 -1.12
N LEU A 160 -2.00 -16.75 -1.45
CA LEU A 160 -1.63 -16.08 -2.70
C LEU A 160 -0.11 -16.00 -2.91
N VAL A 161 0.68 -15.92 -1.83
CA VAL A 161 2.14 -15.87 -1.89
C VAL A 161 2.73 -17.06 -2.65
N SER A 162 2.09 -18.22 -2.58
CA SER A 162 2.56 -19.42 -3.30
C SER A 162 2.45 -19.32 -4.82
N VAL A 163 1.62 -18.40 -5.35
CA VAL A 163 1.36 -18.23 -6.78
C VAL A 163 2.10 -17.01 -7.34
N THR A 164 2.01 -15.88 -6.65
CA THR A 164 2.50 -14.59 -7.15
C THR A 164 3.70 -14.05 -6.37
N GLY A 165 4.16 -14.77 -5.35
CA GLY A 165 4.98 -14.20 -4.29
C GLY A 165 4.22 -13.14 -3.48
N ILE A 166 4.94 -12.44 -2.62
CA ILE A 166 4.41 -11.37 -1.76
C ILE A 166 3.76 -10.21 -2.56
N TRP A 167 4.15 -10.06 -3.82
CA TRP A 167 3.72 -8.99 -4.73
C TRP A 167 2.23 -9.00 -5.04
N GLY A 168 1.59 -10.17 -5.11
CA GLY A 168 0.16 -10.25 -5.35
C GLY A 168 -0.66 -9.64 -4.20
N ILE A 169 -0.18 -9.77 -2.97
CA ILE A 169 -0.81 -9.16 -1.80
C ILE A 169 -0.66 -7.64 -1.88
N THR A 170 0.56 -7.13 -2.10
CA THR A 170 0.80 -5.69 -2.31
C THR A 170 -0.10 -5.12 -3.42
N PHE A 171 -0.18 -5.83 -4.55
CA PHE A 171 -1.01 -5.44 -5.69
C PHE A 171 -2.48 -5.35 -5.30
N LEU A 172 -3.06 -6.37 -4.63
CA LEU A 172 -4.48 -6.37 -4.29
C LEU A 172 -4.86 -5.31 -3.25
N ILE A 173 -3.98 -5.06 -2.27
CA ILE A 173 -4.16 -3.99 -1.27
C ILE A 173 -4.15 -2.62 -1.94
N THR A 174 -3.19 -2.38 -2.82
CA THR A 174 -3.07 -1.08 -3.50
C THR A 174 -4.10 -0.90 -4.61
N TRP A 175 -4.54 -2.00 -5.24
CA TRP A 175 -5.60 -1.96 -6.25
C TRP A 175 -6.94 -1.66 -5.61
N PHE A 176 -7.22 -2.17 -4.40
CA PHE A 176 -8.36 -1.74 -3.60
C PHE A 176 -8.41 -0.22 -3.45
N ALA A 177 -7.31 0.40 -3.04
CA ALA A 177 -7.23 1.84 -2.88
C ALA A 177 -7.54 2.59 -4.19
N ALA A 178 -7.04 2.11 -5.32
CA ALA A 178 -7.30 2.70 -6.63
C ALA A 178 -8.77 2.51 -7.08
N VAL A 179 -9.34 1.31 -6.90
CA VAL A 179 -10.73 0.98 -7.26
C VAL A 179 -11.72 1.79 -6.42
N VAL A 180 -11.51 1.88 -5.10
CA VAL A 180 -12.38 2.65 -4.22
C VAL A 180 -12.25 4.15 -4.52
N ASN A 181 -11.04 4.67 -4.74
CA ASN A 181 -10.88 6.07 -5.13
C ASN A 181 -11.52 6.36 -6.51
N TRP A 182 -11.42 5.45 -7.47
CA TRP A 182 -12.10 5.57 -8.77
C TRP A 182 -13.62 5.61 -8.59
N ALA A 183 -14.18 4.71 -7.78
CA ALA A 183 -15.61 4.73 -7.46
C ALA A 183 -16.01 6.05 -6.78
N TRP A 184 -15.16 6.57 -5.88
CA TRP A 184 -15.35 7.86 -5.22
C TRP A 184 -15.35 9.04 -6.21
N GLU A 185 -14.50 9.01 -7.23
CA GLU A 185 -14.48 10.02 -8.31
C GLU A 185 -15.72 9.97 -9.19
N GLN A 186 -16.35 8.79 -9.32
CA GLN A 186 -17.66 8.63 -9.97
C GLN A 186 -18.82 8.88 -8.99
N HIS A 187 -18.57 9.48 -7.82
CA HIS A 187 -19.58 9.73 -6.78
C HIS A 187 -20.30 8.47 -6.31
N PHE A 188 -19.66 7.30 -6.43
CA PHE A 188 -20.25 5.98 -6.18
C PHE A 188 -21.54 5.72 -6.98
N ALA A 189 -21.69 6.34 -8.16
CA ALA A 189 -22.82 6.11 -9.03
C ALA A 189 -22.85 4.65 -9.51
N TRP A 190 -23.83 3.87 -9.00
CA TRP A 190 -23.85 2.42 -9.12
C TRP A 190 -23.71 1.88 -10.56
N PRO A 191 -24.44 2.40 -11.57
CA PRO A 191 -24.30 1.93 -12.94
C PRO A 191 -22.88 2.04 -13.50
N GLN A 192 -22.14 3.07 -13.08
CA GLN A 192 -20.79 3.38 -13.53
C GLN A 192 -19.74 2.52 -12.81
N VAL A 193 -19.96 2.20 -11.53
CA VAL A 193 -18.94 1.55 -10.68
C VAL A 193 -19.11 0.05 -10.52
N ARG A 194 -20.34 -0.49 -10.69
CA ARG A 194 -20.67 -1.89 -10.37
C ARG A 194 -19.79 -2.90 -11.10
N GLY A 195 -19.49 -2.69 -12.39
CA GLY A 195 -18.71 -3.64 -13.17
C GLY A 195 -17.29 -3.80 -12.64
N GLY A 196 -16.62 -2.67 -12.39
CA GLY A 196 -15.27 -2.65 -11.81
C GLY A 196 -15.24 -3.14 -10.36
N GLY A 197 -16.21 -2.72 -9.55
CA GLY A 197 -16.33 -3.16 -8.16
C GLY A 197 -16.57 -4.67 -8.04
N LEU A 198 -17.46 -5.23 -8.86
CA LEU A 198 -17.74 -6.67 -8.88
C LEU A 198 -16.54 -7.47 -9.39
N LEU A 199 -15.82 -6.98 -10.40
CA LEU A 199 -14.59 -7.64 -10.88
C LEU A 199 -13.53 -7.70 -9.78
N TYR A 200 -13.27 -6.58 -9.11
CA TYR A 200 -12.35 -6.53 -7.98
C TYR A 200 -12.78 -7.49 -6.86
N ALA A 201 -14.05 -7.43 -6.47
CA ALA A 201 -14.61 -8.30 -5.42
C ALA A 201 -14.55 -9.79 -5.79
N ALA A 202 -14.80 -10.14 -7.06
CA ALA A 202 -14.70 -11.51 -7.55
C ALA A 202 -13.27 -12.03 -7.48
N ILE A 203 -12.27 -11.22 -7.86
CA ILE A 203 -10.86 -11.61 -7.77
C ILE A 203 -10.46 -11.81 -6.30
N LEU A 204 -10.82 -10.87 -5.41
CA LEU A 204 -10.54 -11.01 -3.99
C LEU A 204 -11.23 -12.24 -3.39
N ALA A 205 -12.48 -12.52 -3.77
CA ALA A 205 -13.21 -13.70 -3.34
C ALA A 205 -12.54 -15.00 -3.83
N VAL A 206 -12.08 -15.05 -5.09
CA VAL A 206 -11.33 -16.21 -5.61
C VAL A 206 -10.06 -16.46 -4.80
N VAL A 207 -9.32 -15.40 -4.45
CA VAL A 207 -8.11 -15.52 -3.63
C VAL A 207 -8.43 -16.04 -2.23
N LEU A 208 -9.42 -15.45 -1.55
CA LEU A 208 -9.77 -15.85 -0.18
C LEU A 208 -10.38 -17.25 -0.14
N LEU A 209 -11.34 -17.55 -1.02
CA LEU A 209 -11.98 -18.87 -1.09
C LEU A 209 -11.00 -19.95 -1.53
N GLY A 210 -10.15 -19.66 -2.52
CA GLY A 210 -9.08 -20.56 -2.96
C GLY A 210 -8.06 -20.83 -1.85
N GLY A 211 -7.68 -19.79 -1.12
CA GLY A 211 -6.79 -19.90 0.04
C GLY A 211 -7.40 -20.72 1.19
N SER A 212 -8.65 -20.44 1.55
CA SER A 212 -9.40 -21.22 2.54
C SER A 212 -9.57 -22.68 2.09
N ALA A 213 -9.94 -22.92 0.84
CA ALA A 213 -10.07 -24.26 0.29
C ALA A 213 -8.74 -25.02 0.35
N ARG A 214 -7.61 -24.36 0.02
CA ARG A 214 -6.28 -24.97 0.14
C ARG A 214 -5.98 -25.40 1.58
N LEU A 215 -6.25 -24.54 2.56
CA LEU A 215 -6.00 -24.82 3.97
C LEU A 215 -6.85 -25.99 4.49
N VAL A 216 -8.13 -26.06 4.10
CA VAL A 216 -9.05 -27.11 4.54
C VAL A 216 -8.80 -28.43 3.82
N LEU A 217 -8.62 -28.41 2.49
CA LEU A 217 -8.52 -29.63 1.67
C LEU A 217 -7.13 -30.27 1.71
N PHE A 218 -6.08 -29.47 1.94
CA PHE A 218 -4.69 -29.94 1.99
C PHE A 218 -4.05 -29.67 3.37
N SER A 219 -4.83 -29.88 4.44
CA SER A 219 -4.30 -29.83 5.81
C SER A 219 -3.11 -30.81 5.95
N PRO A 220 -1.98 -30.42 6.58
CA PRO A 220 -0.77 -31.23 6.60
C PRO A 220 -1.01 -32.60 7.25
N GLN A 221 -1.12 -33.64 6.42
CA GLN A 221 -1.08 -35.04 6.83
C GLN A 221 0.36 -35.53 6.67
N ALA A 222 1.30 -34.94 7.41
CA ALA A 222 2.72 -35.28 7.31
C ALA A 222 3.21 -35.96 8.58
N THR A 223 3.98 -37.03 8.41
CA THR A 223 4.79 -37.63 9.48
C THR A 223 5.73 -36.56 10.03
N LEU A 224 5.48 -36.10 11.25
CA LEU A 224 6.29 -35.05 11.87
C LEU A 224 7.68 -35.61 12.23
N VAL A 225 8.73 -34.87 11.87
CA VAL A 225 10.10 -35.18 12.29
C VAL A 225 10.46 -34.25 13.44
N ARG A 226 11.09 -34.80 14.49
CA ARG A 226 11.59 -33.98 15.61
C ARG A 226 12.80 -33.17 15.13
N VAL A 227 12.71 -31.85 15.24
CA VAL A 227 13.79 -30.92 14.93
C VAL A 227 14.21 -30.22 16.22
N ALA A 228 15.51 -30.16 16.49
CA ALA A 228 16.08 -29.36 17.57
C ALA A 228 16.89 -28.22 16.98
N GLY A 229 16.52 -26.98 17.31
CA GLY A 229 17.31 -25.78 16.98
C GLY A 229 18.24 -25.47 18.13
N LEU A 230 19.56 -25.50 17.88
CA LEU A 230 20.57 -25.09 18.85
C LEU A 230 21.03 -23.67 18.49
N SER A 231 20.76 -22.70 19.36
CA SER A 231 21.36 -21.37 19.29
C SER A 231 22.31 -21.19 20.46
N ALA A 232 23.47 -20.58 20.22
CA ALA A 232 24.31 -20.12 21.33
C ALA A 232 23.51 -19.11 22.18
N SER A 233 23.58 -19.24 23.51
CA SER A 233 23.06 -18.20 24.40
C SER A 233 23.86 -16.91 24.17
N GLN A 234 23.19 -15.87 23.69
CA GLN A 234 23.76 -14.52 23.63
C GLN A 234 23.64 -13.83 24.99
#